data_AF-A0AAD2UHW6-F1
#
_entry.id   AF-A0AAD2UHW6-F1
#
_cell.length_a   1.000
_cell.length_b   1.000
_cell.length_c   1.000
_cell.angle_alpha   90.00
_cell.angle_beta   90.00
_cell.angle_gamma   90.00
#
_symmetry.space_group_name_H-M   'P 1'
#
loop_
_entity.id
_entity.type
_entity.pdbx_description
1 polymer ?
#
loop_
_entity_poly.entity_id
_entity_poly.type
_entity_poly.pdbx_seq_one_letter_code
_entity_poly.pdbx_strand_id
1 'polypeptide(L)'
;LSPHRLIKVLELFNASQSKALPFAEHSKYIYVMHKNQRKYLSIFEGDKTLPVVDYMVVLNHGTTVDGEEKNIISAVFLSNMDGNVQNVPVRLKLKSQLRTGYAERYQAIASQYSSRIGVDYVSMMLP
;
A
#
# COMPACT_ATOMS: atom_id res chain seq x y z
N LEU A 1 10.38 13.40 -21.48
CA LEU A 1 9.43 12.60 -20.68
C LEU A 1 10.15 12.19 -19.40
N SER A 2 9.77 12.75 -18.26
CA SER A 2 10.31 12.32 -16.97
C SER A 2 9.76 10.94 -16.64
N PRO A 3 10.55 10.04 -16.02
CA PRO A 3 10.08 8.67 -15.80
C PRO A 3 8.94 8.66 -14.79
N HIS A 4 7.80 8.13 -15.21
CA HIS A 4 6.72 7.73 -14.31
C HIS A 4 7.03 6.35 -13.75
N ARG A 5 6.72 6.13 -12.46
CA ARG A 5 6.99 4.85 -11.81
C ARG A 5 5.71 4.26 -11.25
N LEU A 6 5.33 3.08 -11.74
CA LEU A 6 4.30 2.27 -11.11
C LEU A 6 4.83 1.74 -9.77
N ILE A 7 4.09 1.97 -8.70
CA ILE A 7 4.37 1.43 -7.38
C ILE A 7 3.19 0.62 -6.87
N LYS A 8 3.50 -0.43 -6.11
CA LYS A 8 2.53 -1.22 -5.37
C LYS A 8 2.37 -0.60 -3.98
N VAL A 9 1.14 -0.41 -3.53
CA VAL A 9 0.82 0.11 -2.20
C VAL A 9 -0.05 -0.87 -1.42
N LEU A 10 0.07 -0.83 -0.10
CA LEU A 10 -0.78 -1.58 0.82
C LEU A 10 -1.74 -0.62 1.49
N GLU A 11 -3.02 -0.96 1.49
CA GLU A 11 -4.01 -0.21 2.25
C GLU A 11 -3.84 -0.47 3.74
N LEU A 12 -4.04 0.58 4.55
CA LEU A 12 -3.91 0.53 6.00
C LEU A 12 -5.25 0.82 6.65
N PHE A 13 -5.68 -0.08 7.53
CA PHE A 13 -6.96 -0.01 8.23
C PHE A 13 -6.76 0.42 9.68
N ASN A 14 -7.67 1.20 10.23
CA ASN A 14 -7.60 1.55 11.65
C ASN A 14 -7.79 0.29 12.53
N ALA A 15 -6.91 0.13 13.52
CA ALA A 15 -7.00 -0.90 14.54
C ALA A 15 -7.17 -0.25 15.93
N SER A 16 -7.75 -1.00 16.87
CA SER A 16 -7.77 -0.59 18.28
C SER A 16 -6.46 -1.00 18.96
N GLN A 17 -6.07 -0.24 19.99
CA GLN A 17 -4.92 -0.57 20.84
C GLN A 17 -5.03 -1.99 21.42
N SER A 18 -6.23 -2.37 21.89
CA SER A 18 -6.49 -3.68 22.51
C SER A 18 -6.28 -4.84 21.53
N LYS A 19 -6.53 -4.64 20.24
CA LYS A 19 -6.29 -5.66 19.20
C LYS A 19 -4.84 -5.64 18.71
N ALA A 20 -4.22 -4.47 18.62
CA ALA A 20 -2.91 -4.33 18.01
C ALA A 20 -1.74 -4.69 18.95
N LEU A 21 -1.82 -4.33 20.24
CA LEU A 21 -0.70 -4.54 21.17
C LEU A 21 -0.39 -6.02 21.46
N PRO A 22 -1.37 -6.91 21.68
CA PRO A 22 -1.08 -8.32 21.95
C PRO A 22 -0.38 -9.05 20.81
N PHE A 23 -0.47 -8.51 19.58
CA PHE A 23 0.09 -9.10 18.37
C PHE A 23 1.14 -8.18 17.73
N ALA A 24 1.83 -7.35 18.51
CA ALA A 24 2.79 -6.38 17.97
C ALA A 24 3.99 -7.00 17.25
N GLU A 25 4.25 -8.27 17.57
CA GLU A 25 5.33 -9.09 17.00
C GLU A 25 4.92 -9.66 15.64
N HIS A 26 3.62 -9.85 15.46
CA HIS A 26 3.04 -10.25 14.20
C HIS A 26 3.05 -8.99 13.35
N SER A 27 3.81 -8.99 12.25
CA SER A 27 3.99 -7.82 11.38
C SER A 27 2.73 -7.41 10.60
N LYS A 28 1.56 -7.66 11.18
CA LYS A 28 0.22 -7.24 10.80
C LYS A 28 -0.05 -5.77 11.18
N TYR A 29 0.57 -5.26 12.24
CA TYR A 29 0.26 -3.93 12.77
C TYR A 29 1.39 -2.91 12.57
N ILE A 30 1.01 -1.67 12.28
CA ILE A 30 1.89 -0.50 12.15
C ILE A 30 1.48 0.52 13.21
N TYR A 31 2.45 1.04 13.94
CA TYR A 31 2.25 2.02 15.01
C TYR A 31 2.82 3.36 14.56
N VAL A 32 1.98 4.40 14.54
CA VAL A 32 2.42 5.74 14.15
C VAL A 32 1.96 6.78 15.15
N MET A 33 2.80 7.79 15.39
CA MET A 33 2.39 9.01 16.08
C MET A 33 1.92 10.02 15.03
N HIS A 34 0.65 10.43 15.12
CA HIS A 34 0.08 11.45 14.25
C HIS A 34 -0.56 12.55 15.08
N LYS A 35 -0.07 13.79 14.94
CA LYS A 35 -0.57 14.94 15.72
C LYS A 35 -0.61 14.66 17.24
N ASN A 36 0.47 14.10 17.77
CA ASN A 36 0.59 13.68 19.18
C ASN A 36 -0.39 12.59 19.64
N GLN A 37 -1.09 11.93 18.72
CA GLN A 37 -1.96 10.80 19.02
C GLN A 37 -1.37 9.51 18.47
N ARG A 38 -1.43 8.44 19.28
CA ARG A 38 -1.05 7.08 18.86
C ARG A 38 -2.12 6.55 17.93
N LYS A 39 -1.73 6.18 16.71
CA LYS A 39 -2.57 5.43 15.79
C LYS A 39 -2.01 4.02 15.64
N TYR A 40 -2.95 3.08 15.60
CA TYR A 40 -2.69 1.67 15.36
C TYR A 40 -3.32 1.34 14.01
N LEU A 41 -2.51 0.84 13.10
CA LEU A 41 -2.93 0.52 11.74
C LEU A 41 -2.70 -0.97 11.49
N SER A 42 -3.58 -1.60 10.73
CA SER A 42 -3.49 -2.99 10.30
C SER A 42 -3.32 -3.03 8.79
N ILE A 43 -2.49 -3.96 8.29
CA ILE A 43 -2.38 -4.25 6.84
C ILE A 43 -3.52 -5.13 6.32
N PHE A 44 -4.37 -5.64 7.21
CA PHE A 44 -5.53 -6.46 6.89
C PHE A 44 -6.82 -5.77 7.35
N GLU A 45 -7.86 -5.90 6.55
CA GLU A 45 -9.19 -5.38 6.86
C GLU A 45 -9.94 -6.38 7.76
N GLY A 46 -10.24 -5.96 9.00
CA GLY A 46 -10.96 -6.79 9.96
C GLY A 46 -10.28 -8.14 10.21
N ASP A 47 -11.04 -9.22 9.98
CA ASP A 47 -10.60 -10.61 10.17
C ASP A 47 -10.06 -11.25 8.88
N LYS A 48 -9.93 -10.47 7.79
CA LYS A 48 -9.31 -10.97 6.57
C LYS A 48 -7.84 -11.33 6.82
N THR A 49 -7.38 -12.34 6.09
CA THR A 49 -6.00 -12.85 6.13
C THR A 49 -5.17 -12.38 4.94
N LEU A 50 -5.81 -11.68 3.99
CA LEU A 50 -5.18 -11.16 2.76
C LEU A 50 -5.12 -9.63 2.82
N PRO A 51 -3.99 -9.03 2.43
CA PRO A 51 -3.86 -7.58 2.40
C PRO A 51 -4.63 -7.01 1.21
N VAL A 52 -5.06 -5.76 1.31
CA VAL A 52 -5.56 -5.02 0.15
C VAL A 52 -4.38 -4.32 -0.50
N VAL A 53 -4.13 -4.68 -1.76
CA VAL A 53 -3.04 -4.16 -2.58
C VAL A 53 -3.63 -3.31 -3.69
N ASP A 54 -3.10 -2.09 -3.84
CA ASP A 54 -3.45 -1.20 -4.94
C ASP A 54 -2.18 -0.74 -5.69
N TYR A 55 -2.37 -0.07 -6.81
CA TYR A 55 -1.30 0.43 -7.67
C TYR A 55 -1.45 1.93 -7.88
N MET A 56 -0.31 2.62 -7.84
CA MET A 56 -0.25 4.06 -8.07
C MET A 56 0.85 4.38 -9.07
N VAL A 57 0.61 5.37 -9.93
CA VAL A 57 1.64 5.90 -10.81
C VAL A 57 2.24 7.14 -10.17
N VAL A 58 3.49 7.04 -9.72
CA VAL A 58 4.26 8.20 -9.27
C VAL A 58 4.69 9.01 -10.48
N LEU A 59 4.29 10.28 -10.49
CA LEU A 59 4.64 11.22 -11.55
C LEU A 59 6.05 11.77 -11.31
N ASN A 60 6.82 11.95 -12.40
CA ASN A 60 8.13 12.59 -12.37
C ASN A 60 9.10 12.01 -11.32
N HIS A 61 9.11 10.68 -11.19
CA HIS A 61 9.92 9.97 -10.20
C HIS A 61 11.40 10.29 -10.38
N GLY A 62 12.10 10.65 -9.29
CA GLY A 62 13.53 10.96 -9.32
C GLY A 62 13.86 12.38 -9.77
N THR A 63 12.86 13.22 -10.05
CA THR A 63 13.06 14.65 -10.29
C THR A 63 12.57 15.46 -9.08
N THR A 64 13.36 16.44 -8.66
CA THR A 64 12.91 17.46 -7.72
C THR A 64 12.15 18.52 -8.50
N VAL A 65 10.87 18.69 -8.22
CA VAL A 65 10.10 19.81 -8.77
C VAL A 65 10.43 21.04 -7.93
N ASP A 66 11.04 22.06 -8.56
CA ASP A 66 11.37 23.30 -7.87
C ASP A 66 10.12 23.96 -7.28
N GLY A 67 10.18 24.29 -5.99
CA GLY A 67 9.08 24.91 -5.26
C GLY A 67 8.09 23.95 -4.57
N GLU A 68 8.22 22.64 -4.73
CA GLU A 68 7.42 21.68 -3.94
C GLU A 68 8.01 21.44 -2.54
N GLU A 69 7.14 21.22 -1.54
CA GLU A 69 7.58 20.80 -0.21
C GLU A 69 8.42 19.52 -0.33
N LYS A 70 9.59 19.50 0.34
CA LYS A 70 10.38 18.27 0.48
C LYS A 70 9.48 17.13 0.96
N ASN A 71 9.60 15.97 0.32
CA ASN A 71 8.85 14.74 0.61
C ASN A 71 7.38 14.70 0.15
N ILE A 72 6.92 15.63 -0.69
CA ILE A 72 5.65 15.46 -1.42
C ILE A 72 5.91 14.76 -2.75
N ILE A 73 5.08 13.78 -3.06
CA ILE A 73 5.09 13.01 -4.29
C ILE A 73 3.73 13.20 -4.96
N SER A 74 3.74 13.62 -6.23
CA SER A 74 2.54 13.64 -7.06
C SER A 74 2.32 12.24 -7.65
N ALA A 75 1.13 11.69 -7.46
CA ALA A 75 0.78 10.36 -7.95
C ALA A 75 -0.64 10.33 -8.49
N VAL A 76 -0.97 9.28 -9.23
CA VAL A 76 -2.29 9.05 -9.81
C VAL A 76 -2.76 7.66 -9.42
N PHE A 77 -3.99 7.57 -8.90
CA PHE A 77 -4.70 6.29 -8.79
C PHE A 77 -5.38 5.98 -10.13
N LEU A 78 -5.31 4.72 -10.53
CA LEU A 78 -6.00 4.22 -11.71
C LEU A 78 -7.36 3.69 -11.25
N SER A 79 -8.37 4.55 -11.13
CA SER A 79 -9.73 4.09 -10.82
C SER A 79 -10.44 3.67 -12.10
N ASN A 80 -11.09 2.51 -12.07
CA ASN A 80 -11.95 2.03 -13.15
C ASN A 80 -13.40 2.05 -12.65
N MET A 81 -14.24 2.92 -13.22
CA MET A 81 -15.69 2.83 -13.00
C MET A 81 -16.43 2.16 -14.15
N ASP A 82 -16.01 2.29 -15.42
CA ASP A 82 -16.76 1.72 -16.56
C ASP A 82 -15.86 1.56 -17.82
N GLY A 83 -14.62 1.10 -17.65
CA GLY A 83 -13.65 0.96 -18.76
C GLY A 83 -12.90 2.24 -19.13
N ASN A 84 -13.24 3.37 -18.50
CA ASN A 84 -12.47 4.61 -18.58
C ASN A 84 -11.55 4.72 -17.36
N VAL A 85 -10.24 4.67 -17.62
CA VAL A 85 -9.20 4.95 -16.62
C VAL A 85 -9.28 6.42 -16.25
N GLN A 86 -9.88 6.73 -15.09
CA GLN A 86 -9.83 8.07 -14.54
C GLN A 86 -8.55 8.23 -13.73
N ASN A 87 -7.72 9.18 -14.15
CA ASN A 87 -6.54 9.58 -13.42
C ASN A 87 -6.96 10.49 -12.27
N VAL A 88 -7.03 9.96 -11.04
CA VAL A 88 -7.28 10.78 -9.85
C VAL A 88 -5.93 11.30 -9.32
N PRO A 89 -5.60 12.59 -9.51
CA PRO A 89 -4.34 13.14 -9.02
C PRO A 89 -4.36 13.26 -7.51
N VAL A 90 -3.32 12.78 -6.87
CA VAL A 90 -3.13 12.82 -5.42
C VAL A 90 -1.73 13.30 -5.06
N ARG A 91 -1.64 14.04 -3.95
CA ARG A 91 -0.37 14.48 -3.37
C ARG A 91 -0.10 13.68 -2.11
N LEU A 92 0.95 12.88 -2.14
CA LEU A 92 1.36 12.02 -1.03
C LEU A 92 2.54 12.63 -0.30
N LYS A 93 2.43 12.79 1.02
CA LYS A 93 3.56 13.21 1.85
C LYS A 93 4.24 12.01 2.49
N LEU A 94 5.49 11.75 2.15
CA LEU A 94 6.27 10.68 2.78
C LEU A 94 6.49 11.02 4.26
N LYS A 95 5.95 10.19 5.14
CA LYS A 95 6.03 10.39 6.61
C LYS A 95 7.31 9.84 7.19
N SER A 96 7.67 8.61 6.83
CA SER A 96 8.83 7.91 7.35
C SER A 96 9.15 6.72 6.47
N GLN A 97 10.42 6.33 6.43
CA GLN A 97 10.83 5.05 5.85
C GLN A 97 10.72 3.96 6.91
N LEU A 98 10.21 2.78 6.50
CA LEU A 98 10.20 1.61 7.37
C LEU A 98 11.62 1.07 7.53
N ARG A 99 11.91 0.50 8.70
CA ARG A 99 13.16 -0.27 8.90
C ARG A 99 13.16 -1.47 7.95
N THR A 100 14.34 -1.85 7.46
CA THR A 100 14.52 -2.89 6.44
C THR A 100 13.75 -4.17 6.75
N GLY A 101 13.90 -4.73 7.95
CA GLY A 101 13.20 -5.98 8.32
C GLY A 101 11.66 -5.88 8.33
N TYR A 102 11.08 -4.71 8.61
CA TYR A 102 9.63 -4.52 8.45
C TYR A 102 9.25 -4.39 6.98
N ALA A 103 10.02 -3.63 6.21
CA ALA A 103 9.80 -3.45 4.77
C ALA A 103 9.83 -4.80 4.03
N GLU A 104 10.82 -5.65 4.32
CA GLU A 104 10.94 -6.99 3.75
C GLU A 104 9.73 -7.87 4.04
N ARG A 105 9.20 -7.84 5.27
CA ARG A 105 8.01 -8.61 5.64
C ARG A 105 6.76 -8.13 4.89
N TYR A 106 6.56 -6.82 4.77
CA TYR A 106 5.45 -6.29 3.97
C TYR A 106 5.61 -6.58 2.47
N GLN A 107 6.84 -6.54 1.95
CA GLN A 107 7.14 -6.92 0.57
C GLN A 107 6.87 -8.41 0.34
N ALA A 108 7.24 -9.28 1.27
CA ALA A 108 6.95 -10.71 1.22
C ALA A 108 5.44 -10.99 1.21
N ILE A 109 4.69 -10.34 2.11
CA ILE A 109 3.22 -10.43 2.17
C ILE A 109 2.58 -9.97 0.84
N ALA A 110 3.03 -8.83 0.30
CA ALA A 110 2.54 -8.31 -0.97
C ALA A 110 2.93 -9.19 -2.19
N SER A 111 4.06 -9.88 -2.11
CA SER A 111 4.56 -10.78 -3.16
C SER A 111 3.81 -12.11 -3.16
N GLN A 112 3.56 -12.68 -1.97
CA GLN A 112 2.75 -13.90 -1.79
C GLN A 112 1.31 -13.69 -2.30
N TYR A 113 0.75 -12.50 -2.12
CA TYR A 113 -0.54 -12.15 -2.71
C TYR A 113 -0.50 -12.15 -4.24
N SER A 114 0.49 -11.50 -4.86
CA SER A 114 0.60 -11.51 -6.32
C SER A 114 0.87 -12.90 -6.92
N SER A 115 1.55 -13.80 -6.21
CA SER A 115 1.73 -15.18 -6.68
C SER A 115 0.45 -16.02 -6.66
N ARG A 116 -0.55 -15.66 -5.85
CA ARG A 116 -1.83 -16.37 -5.79
C ARG A 116 -2.79 -15.99 -6.93
N ILE A 117 -2.58 -14.83 -7.56
CA ILE A 117 -3.39 -14.37 -8.71
C ILE A 117 -3.13 -15.23 -9.97
N GLY A 118 -2.03 -15.99 -10.02
CA GLY A 118 -1.71 -16.91 -11.13
C GLY A 118 -2.21 -18.35 -10.95
N VAL A 119 -2.99 -18.64 -9.90
CA VAL A 119 -3.45 -20.01 -9.59
C VAL A 119 -4.97 -20.06 -9.35
N ASP A 120 -5.71 -19.15 -9.99
CA ASP A 120 -7.15 -19.38 -10.18
C ASP A 120 -7.29 -20.58 -11.11
N TYR A 121 -7.65 -21.69 -10.50
CA TYR A 121 -7.97 -22.95 -11.13
C TYR A 121 -8.92 -22.70 -12.31
N VAL A 122 -8.42 -22.87 -13.53
CA VAL A 122 -9.29 -23.31 -14.62
C VAL A 122 -9.77 -24.68 -14.17
N SER A 123 -10.97 -24.73 -13.59
CA SER A 123 -11.71 -25.98 -13.49
C SER A 123 -11.94 -26.43 -14.92
N MET A 124 -11.02 -27.24 -15.46
CA MET A 124 -11.31 -28.07 -16.61
C MET A 124 -12.40 -29.06 -16.17
N MET A 125 -13.65 -28.60 -16.20
CA MET A 125 -14.72 -29.51 -16.57
C MET A 125 -14.49 -29.83 -18.05
N LEU A 126 -13.88 -30.98 -18.28
CA LEU A 126 -13.79 -31.66 -19.55
C LEU A 126 -14.00 -33.15 -19.28
N PRO A 127 -14.80 -33.88 -20.05
CA PRO A 127 -16.07 -33.56 -20.72
C PRO A 127 -17.30 -34.07 -19.96
#